data_AF-A0A1I2VF73-F1
#
_entry.id   AF-A0A1I2VF73-F1
#
_cell.length_a   1.000
_cell.length_b   1.000
_cell.length_c   1.000
_cell.angle_alpha   90.00
_cell.angle_beta   90.00
_cell.angle_gamma   90.00
#
_symmetry.space_group_name_H-M   'P 1'
#
loop_
_entity.id
_entity.type
_entity.pdbx_description
1 polymer ?
#
loop_
_entity_poly.entity_id
_entity_poly.type
_entity_poly.pdbx_seq_one_letter_code
_entity_poly.pdbx_strand_id
1 'polypeptide(L)'
;MYKRKIITRMLPLLLMALLVLTTFMVTLNDGKAYAQKKTLFWGSSGNDVYALQQKLRQWGYYKGLADGTYGSSTYKAVTDFQRKNGLRADGVVGPSTWSALGYSDTADKLATKSDSTVADRGFVEESRDIALLARVIEGEASDEAYFGKVAVGAVILNRVRSSAFPDTIAGVIFQPRAFESVANGQVNRPLTKDSLRAAREAMAGSDPSGGATFFWNPSKDVSPWIWSRRVITTIGRHVFAR
;
A
#
# COMPACT_ATOMS: atom_id res chain seq x y z
N MET A 1 -76.50 -13.09 -10.31
CA MET A 1 -75.62 -14.21 -10.73
C MET A 1 -74.40 -13.79 -11.56
N TYR A 2 -74.37 -12.59 -12.16
CA TYR A 2 -73.30 -12.14 -13.06
C TYR A 2 -71.99 -11.71 -12.36
N LYS A 3 -72.06 -11.03 -11.20
CA LYS A 3 -70.87 -10.53 -10.46
C LYS A 3 -69.94 -11.65 -9.95
N ARG A 4 -70.47 -12.80 -9.51
CA ARG A 4 -69.65 -13.93 -9.03
C ARG A 4 -68.77 -14.57 -10.13
N LYS A 5 -69.25 -14.60 -11.39
CA LYS A 5 -68.49 -15.16 -12.53
C LYS A 5 -67.34 -14.25 -12.99
N ILE A 6 -67.46 -12.94 -12.78
CA ILE A 6 -66.41 -11.97 -13.10
C ILE A 6 -65.28 -12.09 -12.08
N ILE A 7 -65.61 -12.15 -10.79
CA ILE A 7 -64.61 -12.28 -9.71
C ILE A 7 -63.81 -13.58 -9.86
N THR A 8 -64.44 -14.72 -10.17
CA THR A 8 -63.71 -15.99 -10.36
C THR A 8 -62.84 -16.03 -11.62
N ARG A 9 -63.15 -15.22 -12.65
CA ARG A 9 -62.30 -15.12 -13.86
C ARG A 9 -61.16 -14.10 -13.70
N MET A 10 -61.33 -13.08 -12.88
CA MET A 10 -60.29 -12.07 -12.62
C MET A 10 -59.31 -12.48 -11.51
N LEU A 11 -59.73 -13.31 -10.56
CA LEU A 11 -58.89 -13.80 -9.47
C LEU A 11 -57.59 -14.51 -9.93
N PRO A 12 -57.59 -15.41 -10.93
CA PRO A 12 -56.34 -16.01 -11.41
C PRO A 12 -55.44 -15.00 -12.14
N LEU A 13 -55.99 -14.01 -12.86
CA LEU A 13 -55.21 -12.95 -13.51
C LEU A 13 -54.58 -11.98 -12.48
N LEU A 14 -55.31 -11.66 -11.42
CA LEU A 14 -54.80 -10.87 -10.29
C LEU A 14 -53.72 -11.63 -9.50
N LEU A 15 -53.90 -12.93 -9.28
CA LEU A 15 -52.87 -13.78 -8.66
C LEU A 15 -51.63 -13.94 -9.54
N MET A 16 -51.79 -14.05 -10.87
CA MET A 16 -50.65 -14.11 -11.80
C MET A 16 -49.91 -12.76 -11.86
N ALA A 17 -50.64 -11.64 -11.88
CA ALA A 17 -50.05 -10.30 -11.82
C ALA A 17 -49.34 -10.06 -10.47
N LEU A 18 -49.91 -10.52 -9.35
CA LEU A 18 -49.27 -10.46 -8.04
C LEU A 18 -48.02 -11.36 -7.98
N LEU A 19 -48.06 -12.56 -8.58
CA LEU A 19 -46.91 -13.46 -8.68
C LEU A 19 -45.78 -12.83 -9.50
N VAL A 20 -46.09 -12.25 -10.67
CA VAL A 20 -45.12 -11.54 -11.52
C VAL A 20 -44.58 -10.27 -10.84
N LEU A 21 -45.41 -9.55 -10.09
CA LEU A 21 -44.98 -8.38 -9.32
C LEU A 21 -44.07 -8.77 -8.13
N THR A 22 -44.36 -9.90 -7.47
CA THR A 22 -43.50 -10.44 -6.40
C THR A 22 -42.18 -10.99 -6.94
N THR A 23 -42.17 -11.66 -8.10
CA THR A 23 -40.92 -12.12 -8.71
C THR A 23 -40.10 -10.95 -9.25
N PHE A 24 -40.74 -9.89 -9.77
CA PHE A 24 -40.07 -8.67 -10.22
C PHE A 24 -39.45 -7.86 -9.06
N MET A 25 -40.09 -7.83 -7.89
CA MET A 25 -39.51 -7.24 -6.67
C MET A 25 -38.34 -8.08 -6.12
N VAL A 26 -38.34 -9.40 -6.32
CA VAL A 26 -37.21 -10.27 -5.93
C VAL A 26 -36.01 -10.14 -6.89
N THR A 27 -36.22 -9.76 -8.16
CA THR A 27 -35.13 -9.54 -9.14
C THR A 27 -34.50 -8.14 -9.12
N LEU A 28 -34.98 -7.20 -8.29
CA LEU A 28 -34.32 -5.91 -8.06
C LEU A 28 -33.48 -5.90 -6.78
N ASN A 29 -33.35 -7.04 -6.10
CA ASN A 29 -32.38 -7.22 -5.04
C ASN A 29 -31.07 -7.79 -5.62
N ASP A 30 -30.51 -7.09 -6.60
CA ASP A 30 -29.09 -7.21 -6.92
C ASP A 30 -28.33 -6.63 -5.73
N GLY A 31 -28.16 -7.45 -4.70
CA GLY A 31 -27.15 -7.26 -3.68
C GLY A 31 -25.81 -7.29 -4.39
N LYS A 32 -25.40 -6.13 -4.93
CA LYS A 32 -24.02 -5.88 -5.29
C LYS A 32 -23.25 -6.01 -3.98
N ALA A 33 -22.73 -7.20 -3.71
CA ALA A 33 -21.68 -7.42 -2.76
C ALA A 33 -20.54 -6.50 -3.21
N TYR A 34 -20.44 -5.32 -2.61
CA TYR A 34 -19.32 -4.44 -2.82
C TYR A 34 -18.12 -5.15 -2.21
N ALA A 35 -17.23 -5.64 -3.07
CA ALA A 35 -15.96 -6.19 -2.66
C ALA A 35 -15.26 -5.18 -1.75
N GLN A 36 -14.75 -5.65 -0.60
CA GLN A 36 -13.94 -4.87 0.33
C GLN A 36 -12.99 -3.97 -0.44
N LYS A 37 -13.05 -2.65 -0.18
CA LYS A 37 -12.26 -1.69 -0.96
C LYS A 37 -10.79 -2.08 -0.91
N LYS A 38 -10.16 -2.20 -2.08
CA LYS A 38 -8.77 -2.67 -2.21
C LYS A 38 -7.85 -1.91 -1.26
N THR A 39 -6.99 -2.63 -0.54
CA THR A 39 -5.96 -1.99 0.29
C THR A 39 -5.00 -1.23 -0.61
N LEU A 40 -4.85 0.07 -0.39
CA LEU A 40 -3.92 0.91 -1.15
C LEU A 40 -2.68 1.21 -0.33
N PHE A 41 -1.58 1.30 -1.04
CA PHE A 41 -0.28 1.63 -0.50
C PHE A 41 0.57 2.14 -1.65
N TRP A 42 1.79 2.56 -1.35
CA TRP A 42 2.74 3.00 -2.36
C TRP A 42 2.81 2.08 -3.59
N GLY A 43 2.85 2.68 -4.78
CA GLY A 43 2.91 1.96 -6.05
C GLY A 43 1.57 1.34 -6.46
N SER A 44 0.53 1.40 -5.61
CA SER A 44 -0.84 1.18 -6.06
C SER A 44 -1.19 2.22 -7.12
N SER A 45 -1.99 1.83 -8.09
CA SER A 45 -2.52 2.74 -9.10
C SER A 45 -3.96 2.38 -9.49
N GLY A 46 -4.62 3.30 -10.16
CA GLY A 46 -5.96 3.15 -10.70
C GLY A 46 -7.02 3.95 -9.96
N ASN A 47 -8.28 3.62 -10.24
CA ASN A 47 -9.45 4.41 -9.82
C ASN A 47 -9.57 4.55 -8.30
N ASP A 48 -9.19 3.53 -7.53
CA ASP A 48 -9.23 3.62 -6.06
C ASP A 48 -8.23 4.64 -5.50
N VAL A 49 -7.04 4.73 -6.09
CA VAL A 49 -6.03 5.72 -5.70
C VAL A 49 -6.48 7.11 -6.11
N TYR A 50 -7.07 7.25 -7.28
CA TYR A 50 -7.64 8.53 -7.73
C TYR A 50 -8.73 9.02 -6.76
N ALA A 51 -9.64 8.12 -6.36
CA ALA A 51 -10.69 8.43 -5.40
C ALA A 51 -10.13 8.83 -4.02
N LEU A 52 -9.11 8.10 -3.55
CA LEU A 52 -8.37 8.43 -2.32
C LEU A 52 -7.77 9.85 -2.40
N GLN A 53 -7.03 10.15 -3.47
CA GLN A 53 -6.37 11.45 -3.66
C GLN A 53 -7.39 12.59 -3.71
N GLN A 54 -8.53 12.40 -4.39
CA GLN A 54 -9.61 13.37 -4.39
C GLN A 54 -10.17 13.61 -2.99
N LYS A 55 -10.41 12.54 -2.22
CA LYS A 55 -10.93 12.65 -0.85
C LYS A 55 -9.95 13.38 0.07
N LEU A 56 -8.68 13.00 0.03
CA LEU A 56 -7.62 13.67 0.81
C LEU A 56 -7.46 15.13 0.40
N ARG A 57 -7.63 15.46 -0.88
CA ARG A 57 -7.59 16.83 -1.38
C ARG A 57 -8.78 17.65 -0.88
N GLN A 58 -9.99 17.08 -0.94
CA GLN A 58 -11.19 17.70 -0.37
C GLN A 58 -11.00 18.03 1.11
N TRP A 59 -10.29 17.19 1.85
CA TRP A 59 -10.04 17.34 3.28
C TRP A 59 -8.75 18.11 3.60
N GLY A 60 -8.07 18.67 2.58
CA GLY A 60 -6.90 19.53 2.74
C GLY A 60 -5.58 18.81 3.05
N TYR A 61 -5.54 17.49 2.98
CA TYR A 61 -4.33 16.69 3.19
C TYR A 61 -3.47 16.56 1.93
N TYR A 62 -4.09 16.56 0.74
CA TYR A 62 -3.40 16.36 -0.53
C TYR A 62 -3.47 17.61 -1.41
N LYS A 63 -2.31 18.11 -1.86
CA LYS A 63 -2.19 19.32 -2.69
C LYS A 63 -1.85 19.02 -4.16
N GLY A 64 -1.53 17.78 -4.49
CA GLY A 64 -1.16 17.36 -5.84
C GLY A 64 -2.37 17.15 -6.75
N LEU A 65 -2.08 16.82 -8.01
CA LEU A 65 -3.10 16.32 -8.93
C LEU A 65 -3.54 14.92 -8.50
N ALA A 66 -4.85 14.65 -8.58
CA ALA A 66 -5.35 13.29 -8.48
C ALA A 66 -5.05 12.61 -9.82
N ASP A 67 -3.98 11.84 -9.86
CA ASP A 67 -3.45 11.16 -11.06
C ASP A 67 -3.67 9.65 -11.02
N GLY A 68 -4.26 9.15 -9.92
CA GLY A 68 -4.48 7.72 -9.73
C GLY A 68 -3.20 6.94 -9.45
N THR A 69 -2.10 7.60 -9.08
CA THR A 69 -0.82 6.95 -8.76
C THR A 69 -0.42 7.22 -7.32
N TYR A 70 -0.22 6.16 -6.54
CA TYR A 70 0.11 6.29 -5.12
C TYR A 70 1.61 6.56 -4.97
N GLY A 71 1.96 7.83 -5.14
CA GLY A 71 3.32 8.39 -5.03
C GLY A 71 3.58 9.18 -3.73
N SER A 72 4.71 9.93 -3.69
CA SER A 72 5.30 10.51 -2.45
C SER A 72 4.37 11.50 -1.79
N SER A 73 3.74 12.32 -2.63
CA SER A 73 2.67 13.23 -2.23
C SER A 73 1.48 12.50 -1.61
N THR A 74 1.10 11.33 -2.16
CA THR A 74 -0.06 10.55 -1.68
C THR A 74 0.26 9.88 -0.35
N TYR A 75 1.44 9.26 -0.24
CA TYR A 75 1.93 8.69 1.02
C TYR A 75 1.99 9.73 2.14
N LYS A 76 2.54 10.91 1.86
CA LYS A 76 2.57 12.01 2.82
C LYS A 76 1.17 12.45 3.24
N ALA A 77 0.24 12.61 2.29
CA ALA A 77 -1.12 12.99 2.60
C ALA A 77 -1.85 11.93 3.43
N VAL A 78 -1.66 10.64 3.14
CA VAL A 78 -2.26 9.54 3.90
C VAL A 78 -1.67 9.46 5.30
N THR A 79 -0.36 9.53 5.45
CA THR A 79 0.27 9.50 6.79
C THR A 79 -0.11 10.70 7.65
N ASP A 80 -0.21 11.89 7.06
CA ASP A 80 -0.71 13.08 7.76
C ASP A 80 -2.19 12.93 8.13
N PHE A 81 -3.02 12.34 7.25
CA PHE A 81 -4.40 11.98 7.55
C PHE A 81 -4.50 10.97 8.70
N GLN A 82 -3.78 9.87 8.62
CA GLN A 82 -3.75 8.82 9.63
C GLN A 82 -3.36 9.39 11.00
N ARG A 83 -2.26 10.16 11.06
CA ARG A 83 -1.79 10.78 12.30
C ARG A 83 -2.84 11.69 12.92
N LYS A 84 -3.49 12.55 12.12
CA LYS A 84 -4.52 13.48 12.63
C LYS A 84 -5.82 12.78 13.06
N ASN A 85 -6.05 11.54 12.62
CA ASN A 85 -7.25 10.75 12.94
C ASN A 85 -6.95 9.59 13.90
N GLY A 86 -5.80 9.61 14.59
CA GLY A 86 -5.47 8.60 15.62
C GLY A 86 -5.21 7.20 15.05
N LEU A 87 -4.89 7.08 13.76
CA LEU A 87 -4.53 5.83 13.11
C LEU A 87 -3.00 5.64 13.12
N ARG A 88 -2.56 4.40 12.96
CA ARG A 88 -1.15 4.09 12.65
C ARG A 88 -0.77 4.82 11.36
N ALA A 89 0.23 5.71 11.41
CA ALA A 89 0.67 6.52 10.28
C ALA A 89 1.67 5.78 9.39
N ASP A 90 1.28 4.59 8.93
CA ASP A 90 2.09 3.70 8.07
C ASP A 90 1.96 3.99 6.57
N GLY A 91 1.04 4.88 6.19
CA GLY A 91 0.75 5.23 4.80
C GLY A 91 -0.02 4.15 4.05
N VAL A 92 -0.71 3.26 4.76
CA VAL A 92 -1.52 2.17 4.21
C VAL A 92 -2.99 2.49 4.34
N VAL A 93 -3.70 2.48 3.22
CA VAL A 93 -5.15 2.66 3.18
C VAL A 93 -5.82 1.30 3.24
N GLY A 94 -5.84 0.73 4.44
CA GLY A 94 -6.61 -0.48 4.77
C GLY A 94 -8.02 -0.14 5.29
N PRO A 95 -8.77 -1.13 5.81
CA PRO A 95 -10.16 -0.94 6.24
C PRO A 95 -10.38 0.18 7.26
N SER A 96 -9.48 0.33 8.23
CA SER A 96 -9.55 1.41 9.23
C SER A 96 -9.37 2.79 8.60
N THR A 97 -8.40 2.94 7.70
CA THR A 97 -8.17 4.19 6.97
C THR A 97 -9.32 4.50 6.02
N TRP A 98 -9.85 3.50 5.31
CA TRP A 98 -11.03 3.67 4.45
C TRP A 98 -12.25 4.12 5.24
N SER A 99 -12.51 3.47 6.37
CA SER A 99 -13.60 3.84 7.27
C SER A 99 -13.44 5.27 7.79
N ALA A 100 -12.23 5.67 8.20
CA ALA A 100 -11.94 7.03 8.65
C ALA A 100 -12.11 8.08 7.52
N LEU A 101 -11.87 7.69 6.26
CA LEU A 101 -12.14 8.52 5.09
C LEU A 101 -13.63 8.59 4.71
N GLY A 102 -14.51 7.91 5.47
CA GLY A 102 -15.95 7.87 5.22
C GLY A 102 -16.37 6.84 4.17
N TYR A 103 -15.49 5.91 3.80
CA TYR A 103 -15.83 4.73 3.02
C TYR A 103 -16.12 3.59 3.99
N SER A 104 -17.39 3.44 4.40
CA SER A 104 -17.82 2.31 5.21
C SER A 104 -18.33 1.18 4.32
N ASP A 105 -17.73 0.00 4.40
CA ASP A 105 -18.34 -1.24 3.92
C ASP A 105 -19.46 -1.63 4.90
N THR A 106 -20.61 -0.96 4.83
CA THR A 106 -21.77 -1.27 5.68
C THR A 106 -22.33 -2.67 5.46
N ALA A 107 -21.92 -3.37 4.39
CA ALA A 107 -22.27 -4.76 4.16
C ALA A 107 -21.53 -5.74 5.10
N ASP A 108 -20.38 -5.35 5.67
CA ASP A 108 -19.47 -6.30 6.34
C ASP A 108 -19.70 -6.41 7.86
N LYS A 109 -20.37 -5.42 8.47
CA LYS A 109 -20.73 -5.45 9.90
C LYS A 109 -21.72 -6.57 10.27
N LEU A 110 -22.37 -7.21 9.28
CA LEU A 110 -23.25 -8.36 9.50
C LEU A 110 -22.59 -9.71 9.15
N ALA A 111 -21.41 -9.72 8.50
CA ALA A 111 -20.70 -10.93 8.08
C ALA A 111 -19.48 -11.28 8.97
N THR A 112 -18.93 -10.33 9.72
CA THR A 112 -17.74 -10.54 10.56
C THR A 112 -18.06 -11.11 11.95
N LYS A 113 -18.61 -12.32 11.97
CA LYS A 113 -18.41 -13.26 13.08
C LYS A 113 -17.85 -14.57 12.53
N SER A 114 -16.75 -14.50 11.79
CA SER A 114 -15.86 -15.64 11.53
C SER A 114 -14.52 -15.13 11.01
N ASP A 115 -13.45 -15.63 11.64
CA ASP A 115 -12.07 -15.59 11.18
C ASP A 115 -11.38 -14.24 10.93
N SER A 116 -10.99 -13.62 12.04
CA SER A 116 -9.71 -12.92 12.10
C SER A 116 -8.54 -13.91 11.95
N THR A 117 -8.21 -14.29 10.72
CA THR A 117 -6.94 -14.96 10.43
C THR A 117 -5.82 -13.92 10.45
N VAL A 118 -5.14 -13.83 11.59
CA VAL A 118 -3.95 -12.99 11.81
C VAL A 118 -2.82 -13.30 10.79
N ALA A 119 -2.83 -14.49 10.20
CA ALA A 119 -1.88 -14.90 9.17
C ALA A 119 -2.00 -14.12 7.85
N ASP A 120 -3.23 -13.85 7.36
CA ASP A 120 -3.43 -13.22 6.05
C ASP A 120 -2.95 -11.77 6.02
N ARG A 121 -3.14 -11.04 7.13
CA ARG A 121 -2.62 -9.68 7.28
C ARG A 121 -1.09 -9.64 7.33
N GLY A 122 -0.45 -10.61 7.98
CA GLY A 122 1.00 -10.74 8.05
C GLY A 122 1.63 -11.04 6.69
N PHE A 123 1.04 -11.96 5.92
CA PHE A 123 1.52 -12.29 4.56
C PHE A 123 1.36 -11.13 3.57
N VAL A 124 0.26 -10.35 3.67
CA VAL A 124 0.04 -9.19 2.82
C VAL A 124 0.99 -8.03 3.18
N GLU A 125 1.24 -7.80 4.47
CA GLU A 125 2.21 -6.80 4.95
C GLU A 125 3.65 -7.19 4.55
N GLU A 126 4.04 -8.45 4.76
CA GLU A 126 5.34 -8.97 4.36
C GLU A 126 5.54 -8.87 2.84
N SER A 127 4.55 -9.28 2.03
CA SER A 127 4.61 -9.18 0.57
C SER A 127 4.73 -7.72 0.09
N ARG A 128 4.08 -6.78 0.78
CA ARG A 128 4.15 -5.35 0.49
C ARG A 128 5.53 -4.78 0.84
N ASP A 129 6.01 -5.05 2.05
CA ASP A 129 7.25 -4.50 2.56
C ASP A 129 8.46 -5.06 1.79
N ILE A 130 8.42 -6.35 1.43
CA ILE A 130 9.36 -6.96 0.48
C ILE A 130 9.31 -6.23 -0.86
N ALA A 131 8.12 -5.95 -1.40
CA ALA A 131 7.98 -5.27 -2.68
C ALA A 131 8.44 -3.80 -2.62
N LEU A 132 8.33 -3.12 -1.48
CA LEU A 132 8.88 -1.77 -1.30
C LEU A 132 10.39 -1.80 -1.24
N LEU A 133 10.93 -2.70 -0.42
CA LEU A 133 12.37 -2.88 -0.25
C LEU A 133 13.02 -3.27 -1.58
N ALA A 134 12.43 -4.22 -2.31
CA ALA A 134 12.92 -4.68 -3.61
C ALA A 134 12.93 -3.57 -4.67
N ARG A 135 11.95 -2.65 -4.67
CA ARG A 135 11.93 -1.52 -5.62
C ARG A 135 13.07 -0.55 -5.38
N VAL A 136 13.40 -0.30 -4.11
CA VAL A 136 14.53 0.56 -3.76
C VAL A 136 15.85 -0.15 -4.05
N ILE A 137 15.98 -1.44 -3.70
CA ILE A 137 17.16 -2.23 -4.07
C ILE A 137 17.39 -2.23 -5.58
N GLU A 138 16.34 -2.39 -6.38
CA GLU A 138 16.43 -2.32 -7.83
C GLU A 138 16.91 -0.94 -8.28
N GLY A 139 16.36 0.14 -7.73
CA GLY A 139 16.73 1.49 -8.12
C GLY A 139 18.12 1.95 -7.67
N GLU A 140 18.59 1.47 -6.52
CA GLU A 140 19.86 1.90 -5.92
C GLU A 140 21.02 0.96 -6.23
N ALA A 141 20.75 -0.31 -6.57
CA ALA A 141 21.77 -1.34 -6.68
C ALA A 141 21.52 -2.34 -7.83
N SER A 142 20.73 -2.00 -8.86
CA SER A 142 20.45 -2.90 -9.99
C SER A 142 21.69 -3.50 -10.64
N ASP A 143 22.75 -2.69 -10.73
CA ASP A 143 24.04 -2.99 -11.37
C ASP A 143 25.14 -3.42 -10.36
N GLU A 144 24.77 -3.65 -9.10
CA GLU A 144 25.66 -4.26 -8.11
C GLU A 144 25.54 -5.79 -8.13
N ALA A 145 26.59 -6.46 -7.66
CA ALA A 145 26.53 -7.89 -7.35
C ALA A 145 25.45 -8.15 -6.28
N TYR A 146 24.94 -9.39 -6.25
CA TYR A 146 23.86 -9.78 -5.34
C TYR A 146 24.13 -9.42 -3.86
N PHE A 147 25.39 -9.57 -3.41
CA PHE A 147 25.80 -9.19 -2.05
C PHE A 147 25.61 -7.69 -1.75
N GLY A 148 25.84 -6.81 -2.73
CA GLY A 148 25.59 -5.37 -2.61
C GLY A 148 24.10 -5.02 -2.58
N LYS A 149 23.26 -5.77 -3.31
CA LYS A 149 21.80 -5.62 -3.26
C LYS A 149 21.24 -5.93 -1.86
N VAL A 150 21.72 -7.01 -1.23
CA VAL A 150 21.35 -7.36 0.15
C VAL A 150 21.84 -6.29 1.13
N ALA A 151 23.06 -5.76 0.95
CA ALA A 151 23.61 -4.69 1.79
C ALA A 151 22.75 -3.40 1.78
N VAL A 152 22.26 -2.99 0.61
CA VAL A 152 21.34 -1.84 0.49
C VAL A 152 20.02 -2.10 1.23
N GLY A 153 19.46 -3.31 1.07
CA GLY A 153 18.29 -3.74 1.83
C GLY A 153 18.51 -3.69 3.34
N ALA A 154 19.65 -4.17 3.81
CA ALA A 154 20.02 -4.17 5.21
C ALA A 154 20.17 -2.75 5.78
N VAL A 155 20.73 -1.80 5.04
CA VAL A 155 20.80 -0.38 5.46
C VAL A 155 19.42 0.19 5.74
N ILE A 156 18.43 -0.10 4.89
CA ILE A 156 17.04 0.34 5.09
C ILE A 156 16.49 -0.23 6.40
N LEU A 157 16.72 -1.51 6.67
CA LEU A 157 16.25 -2.16 7.90
C LEU A 157 17.00 -1.66 9.15
N ASN A 158 18.28 -1.32 9.02
CA ASN A 158 19.06 -0.71 10.08
C ASN A 158 18.53 0.69 10.44
N ARG A 159 18.07 1.46 9.44
CA ARG A 159 17.36 2.73 9.69
C ARG A 159 16.05 2.47 10.44
N VAL A 160 15.22 1.53 10.00
CA VAL A 160 13.94 1.20 10.67
C VAL A 160 14.13 0.84 12.16
N ARG A 161 15.23 0.13 12.49
CA ARG A 161 15.57 -0.26 13.86
C ARG A 161 16.17 0.88 14.70
N SER A 162 16.61 1.97 14.06
CA SER A 162 17.28 3.08 14.71
C SER A 162 16.29 4.19 15.05
N SER A 163 16.32 4.67 16.29
CA SER A 163 15.50 5.79 16.74
C SER A 163 15.81 7.13 16.04
N ALA A 164 16.88 7.19 15.24
CA ALA A 164 17.23 8.36 14.44
C ALA A 164 16.44 8.47 13.12
N PHE A 165 15.68 7.44 12.74
CA PHE A 165 14.91 7.38 11.51
C PHE A 165 13.47 6.96 11.80
N PRO A 166 12.55 7.07 10.81
CA PRO A 166 11.22 6.50 10.92
C PRO A 166 11.25 4.99 11.22
N ASP A 167 10.28 4.52 11.99
CA ASP A 167 10.15 3.15 12.48
C ASP A 167 9.38 2.22 11.52
N THR A 168 9.23 2.62 10.26
CA THR A 168 8.59 1.81 9.21
C THR A 168 9.43 1.82 7.94
N ILE A 169 9.43 0.71 7.20
CA ILE A 169 10.15 0.58 5.92
C ILE A 169 9.73 1.69 4.96
N ALA A 170 8.41 1.91 4.82
CA ALA A 170 7.89 3.01 4.01
C ALA A 170 8.37 4.38 4.51
N GLY A 171 8.33 4.61 5.83
CA GLY A 171 8.78 5.86 6.43
C GLY A 171 10.24 6.17 6.08
N VAL A 172 11.13 5.19 6.17
CA VAL A 172 12.55 5.31 5.79
C VAL A 172 12.71 5.56 4.29
N ILE A 173 12.03 4.76 3.45
CA ILE A 173 12.14 4.84 1.98
C ILE A 173 11.66 6.20 1.45
N PHE A 174 10.64 6.78 2.06
CA PHE A 174 10.04 8.05 1.61
C PHE A 174 10.55 9.29 2.32
N GLN A 175 11.60 9.18 3.14
CA GLN A 175 12.28 10.37 3.64
C GLN A 175 12.77 11.24 2.47
N PRO A 176 12.60 12.58 2.53
CA PRO A 176 13.03 13.46 1.45
C PRO A 176 14.50 13.25 1.08
N ARG A 177 14.75 12.93 -0.20
CA ARG A 177 16.10 12.70 -0.76
C ARG A 177 16.87 11.52 -0.14
N ALA A 178 16.20 10.57 0.49
CA ALA A 178 16.88 9.39 1.05
C ALA A 178 17.32 8.37 -0.01
N PHE A 179 16.58 8.29 -1.13
CA PHE A 179 16.82 7.37 -2.25
C PHE A 179 16.50 8.09 -3.57
N GLU A 180 17.45 8.11 -4.51
CA GLU A 180 17.29 8.77 -5.81
C GLU A 180 16.19 8.08 -6.64
N SER A 181 16.13 6.75 -6.55
CA SER A 181 15.16 5.92 -7.26
C SER A 181 13.70 6.24 -6.93
N VAL A 182 13.45 6.65 -5.69
CA VAL A 182 12.13 7.09 -5.22
C VAL A 182 11.79 8.47 -5.77
N ALA A 183 12.75 9.41 -5.73
CA ALA A 183 12.55 10.77 -6.23
C ALA A 183 12.29 10.81 -7.75
N ASN A 184 12.97 9.94 -8.50
CA ASN A 184 12.89 9.90 -9.97
C ASN A 184 11.77 8.98 -10.50
N GLY A 185 10.90 8.46 -9.64
CA GLY A 185 9.79 7.56 -10.03
C GLY A 185 10.23 6.19 -10.55
N GLN A 186 11.53 5.87 -10.51
CA GLN A 186 12.08 4.58 -10.95
C GLN A 186 11.64 3.41 -10.07
N VAL A 187 11.16 3.71 -8.87
CA VAL A 187 10.48 2.78 -7.96
C VAL A 187 9.26 2.08 -8.61
N ASN A 188 8.73 2.57 -9.73
CA ASN A 188 7.64 1.93 -10.48
C ASN A 188 8.10 0.90 -11.53
N ARG A 189 9.41 0.65 -11.67
CA ARG A 189 9.94 -0.35 -12.61
C ARG A 189 9.51 -1.78 -12.23
N PRO A 190 9.44 -2.71 -13.20
CA PRO A 190 9.21 -4.11 -12.92
C PRO A 190 10.24 -4.66 -11.92
N LEU A 191 9.76 -5.39 -10.92
CA LEU A 191 10.64 -6.03 -9.93
C LEU A 191 11.39 -7.20 -10.57
N THR A 192 12.71 -7.24 -10.37
CA THR A 192 13.52 -8.38 -10.78
C THR A 192 13.48 -9.49 -9.72
N LYS A 193 13.70 -10.74 -10.15
CA LYS A 193 13.83 -11.88 -9.23
C LYS A 193 14.96 -11.67 -8.22
N ASP A 194 16.05 -11.04 -8.65
CA ASP A 194 17.21 -10.76 -7.81
C ASP A 194 16.90 -9.73 -6.72
N SER A 195 16.24 -8.62 -7.04
CA SER A 195 15.90 -7.60 -6.04
C SER A 195 14.85 -8.10 -5.05
N LEU A 196 13.90 -8.93 -5.49
CA LEU A 196 12.98 -9.64 -4.60
C LEU A 196 13.71 -10.63 -3.67
N ARG A 197 14.68 -11.37 -4.19
CA ARG A 197 15.48 -12.32 -3.39
C ARG A 197 16.33 -11.57 -2.35
N ALA A 198 16.99 -10.49 -2.76
CA ALA A 198 17.79 -9.65 -1.87
C ALA A 198 16.96 -8.99 -0.76
N ALA A 199 15.76 -8.50 -1.09
CA ALA A 199 14.83 -7.95 -0.11
C ALA A 199 14.43 -8.99 0.95
N ARG A 200 14.07 -10.22 0.53
CA ARG A 200 13.75 -11.31 1.45
C ARG A 200 14.93 -11.67 2.34
N GLU A 201 16.12 -11.75 1.78
CA GLU A 201 17.33 -12.10 2.52
C GLU A 201 17.69 -11.06 3.58
N ALA A 202 17.57 -9.77 3.24
CA ALA A 202 17.75 -8.69 4.20
C ALA A 202 16.68 -8.75 5.31
N MET A 203 15.40 -8.95 4.95
CA MET A 203 14.29 -9.10 5.90
C MET A 203 14.48 -10.31 6.84
N ALA A 204 15.11 -11.38 6.37
CA ALA A 204 15.50 -12.54 7.16
C ALA A 204 16.69 -12.28 8.11
N GLY A 205 17.29 -11.09 8.06
CA GLY A 205 18.33 -10.64 8.97
C GLY A 205 19.75 -10.63 8.42
N SER A 206 19.96 -10.97 7.14
CA SER A 206 21.27 -10.84 6.50
C SER A 206 21.67 -9.38 6.42
N ASP A 207 22.82 -9.03 7.00
CA ASP A 207 23.39 -7.68 6.93
C ASP A 207 24.87 -7.69 6.52
N PRO A 208 25.15 -7.82 5.21
CA PRO A 208 26.48 -7.65 4.65
C PRO A 208 27.13 -6.29 4.93
N SER A 209 26.33 -5.25 5.22
CA SER A 209 26.83 -3.89 5.44
C SER A 209 27.48 -3.70 6.80
N GLY A 210 27.31 -4.65 7.72
CA GLY A 210 27.87 -4.60 9.07
C GLY A 210 27.19 -3.56 9.98
N GLY A 211 25.88 -3.36 9.84
CA GLY A 211 25.13 -2.40 10.64
C GLY A 211 25.18 -0.96 10.10
N ALA A 212 25.45 -0.78 8.81
CA ALA A 212 25.50 0.54 8.20
C ALA A 212 24.11 1.20 8.14
N THR A 213 24.08 2.52 8.29
CA THR A 213 22.86 3.35 8.11
C THR A 213 22.97 4.29 6.91
N PHE A 214 24.15 4.35 6.28
CA PHE A 214 24.44 5.15 5.10
C PHE A 214 25.20 4.32 4.07
N PHE A 215 24.97 4.62 2.79
CA PHE A 215 25.83 4.17 1.70
C PHE A 215 25.92 5.25 0.62
N TRP A 216 26.99 5.24 -0.17
CA TRP A 216 27.14 6.10 -1.34
C TRP A 216 28.09 5.47 -2.35
N ASN A 217 27.96 5.90 -3.62
CA ASN A 217 28.92 5.57 -4.66
C ASN A 217 30.01 6.66 -4.67
N PRO A 218 31.29 6.33 -4.37
CA PRO A 218 32.36 7.31 -4.26
C PRO A 218 32.73 7.94 -5.61
N SER A 219 32.28 7.36 -6.73
CA SER A 219 32.48 7.89 -8.09
C SER A 219 31.40 8.91 -8.50
N LYS A 220 30.35 9.11 -7.68
CA LYS A 220 29.31 10.11 -7.92
C LYS A 220 29.56 11.36 -7.06
N ASP A 221 29.01 12.48 -7.51
CA ASP A 221 29.03 13.72 -6.76
C ASP A 221 28.07 13.63 -5.57
N VAL A 222 28.62 13.63 -4.36
CA VAL A 222 27.88 13.41 -3.11
C VAL A 222 28.21 14.49 -2.09
N SER A 223 27.31 14.71 -1.12
CA SER A 223 27.51 15.73 -0.08
C SER A 223 28.83 15.50 0.68
N PRO A 224 29.68 16.53 0.88
CA PRO A 224 30.92 16.41 1.67
C PRO A 224 30.69 15.84 3.08
N TRP A 225 29.51 16.07 3.66
CA TRP A 225 29.12 15.52 4.96
C TRP A 225 29.18 13.99 4.99
N ILE A 226 28.88 13.29 3.89
CA ILE A 226 28.84 11.82 3.87
C ILE A 226 30.22 11.21 4.17
N TRP A 227 31.29 11.90 3.76
CA TRP A 227 32.68 11.49 3.98
C TRP A 227 33.14 11.62 5.43
N SER A 228 32.36 12.31 6.28
CA SER A 228 32.61 12.37 7.72
C SER A 228 32.03 11.17 8.49
N ARG A 229 31.27 10.29 7.83
CA ARG A 229 30.69 9.09 8.45
C ARG A 229 31.76 8.04 8.69
N ARG A 230 31.56 7.19 9.72
CA ARG A 230 32.51 6.12 10.01
C ARG A 230 32.30 4.98 9.02
N VAL A 231 33.23 4.85 8.07
CA VAL A 231 33.23 3.75 7.08
C VAL A 231 33.31 2.40 7.80
N ILE A 232 32.46 1.47 7.38
CA ILE A 232 32.42 0.09 7.87
C ILE A 232 33.04 -0.83 6.83
N THR A 233 32.58 -0.75 5.58
CA THR A 233 33.03 -1.61 4.49
C THR A 233 32.73 -1.00 3.12
N THR A 234 33.27 -1.61 2.07
CA THR A 234 32.95 -1.31 0.67
C THR A 234 32.51 -2.60 0.00
N ILE A 235 31.32 -2.58 -0.63
CA ILE A 235 30.78 -3.72 -1.37
C ILE A 235 30.44 -3.25 -2.77
N GLY A 236 31.09 -3.85 -3.77
CA GLY A 236 30.96 -3.41 -5.15
C GLY A 236 31.39 -1.95 -5.28
N ARG A 237 30.49 -1.08 -5.79
CA ARG A 237 30.78 0.35 -5.94
C ARG A 237 30.20 1.21 -4.82
N HIS A 238 29.70 0.61 -3.75
CA HIS A 238 29.16 1.34 -2.60
C HIS A 238 30.07 1.28 -1.40
N VAL A 239 30.32 2.44 -0.80
CA VAL A 239 30.87 2.56 0.56
C VAL A 239 29.70 2.54 1.54
N PHE A 240 29.82 1.77 2.62
CA PHE A 240 28.82 1.62 3.68
C PHE A 240 29.37 2.18 5.00
N ALA A 241 28.57 2.98 5.71
CA ALA A 241 29.01 3.70 6.91
C ALA A 241 27.91 3.91 7.96
N ARG A 242 28.32 4.38 9.13
CA ARG A 242 27.45 4.80 10.24
C ARG A 242 27.74 6.22 10.69
#